data_AF-A0A1F4UFQ5-F1
#
_entry.id   AF-A0A1F4UFQ5-F1
#
_cell.length_a   1.000
_cell.length_b   1.000
_cell.length_c   1.000
_cell.angle_alpha   90.00
_cell.angle_beta   90.00
_cell.angle_gamma   90.00
#
_symmetry.space_group_name_H-M   'P 1'
#
loop_
_entity.id
_entity.type
_entity.pdbx_description
1 polymer ?
#
loop_
_entity_poly.entity_id
_entity_poly.type
_entity_poly.pdbx_seq_one_letter_code
_entity_poly.pdbx_strand_id
1 'polypeptide(L)'
;MDDMYTKKDINDFTTEFSITIPYKSFKQSYDLLLKDYSKDLDIKGFRKGKVPTNMVSDQVREMVKFETFEKLAPMYINTAISKEKIVPIAPPEYKEIPKILEDIDITFMLTVTSMPKFKLGDMKKVKVKKEKVNVEEKEIDAVIEDLKGSQKTKEKEINDKWATEIGKLLGDEKIDTVEKLKEKIKESLQIQKEHTQLHQLQDQALKIGIELSKIDIPQPAIDFEARERERYFNEDMKSKSIKIEDFLKANNITIEKMRELWLLDAKEAIQADVFLNLYADTKDVKVTDEELNKKIEVVKKNQPDADPSIFSNDEWKEYVRGVERKEKAFRVFIEEVLGKDSLDSHN
;
A
#
# COMPACT_ATOMS: atom_id res chain seq x y z
N MET A 1 32.56 -20.64 -8.22
CA MET A 1 31.45 -19.67 -8.07
C MET A 1 30.14 -20.34 -7.61
N ASP A 2 30.11 -21.67 -7.44
CA ASP A 2 28.90 -22.42 -7.05
C ASP A 2 28.62 -22.49 -5.54
N ASP A 3 29.56 -22.10 -4.67
CA ASP A 3 29.38 -22.23 -3.21
C ASP A 3 28.97 -20.91 -2.52
N MET A 4 28.37 -19.96 -3.24
CA MET A 4 28.02 -18.64 -2.66
C MET A 4 26.86 -18.72 -1.66
N TYR A 5 25.97 -19.69 -1.82
CA TYR A 5 24.88 -19.93 -0.88
C TYR A 5 24.38 -21.37 -0.96
N THR A 6 23.75 -21.82 0.12
CA THR A 6 22.84 -22.97 0.11
C THR A 6 21.45 -22.50 0.52
N LYS A 7 20.41 -23.23 0.09
CA LYS A 7 19.02 -22.92 0.44
C LYS A 7 18.28 -24.14 0.97
N LYS A 8 17.26 -23.88 1.79
CA LYS A 8 16.34 -24.88 2.32
C LYS A 8 14.94 -24.27 2.43
N ASP A 9 13.97 -24.88 1.77
CA ASP A 9 12.57 -24.47 1.92
C ASP A 9 12.04 -24.98 3.26
N ILE A 10 11.52 -24.07 4.08
CA ILE A 10 10.97 -24.37 5.41
C ILE A 10 9.47 -24.66 5.31
N ASN A 11 8.77 -23.88 4.49
CA ASN A 11 7.36 -24.03 4.16
C ASN A 11 7.07 -23.34 2.79
N ASP A 12 5.80 -23.25 2.41
CA ASP A 12 5.38 -22.71 1.10
C ASP A 12 5.69 -21.23 0.86
N PHE A 13 6.06 -20.47 1.90
CA PHE A 13 6.38 -19.04 1.82
C PHE A 13 7.74 -18.66 2.41
N THR A 14 8.43 -19.55 3.13
CA THR A 14 9.69 -19.26 3.81
C THR A 14 10.81 -20.14 3.29
N THR A 15 11.83 -19.52 2.70
CA THR A 15 13.07 -20.17 2.32
C THR A 15 14.21 -19.65 3.20
N GLU A 16 14.94 -20.58 3.80
CA GLU A 16 16.18 -20.31 4.51
C GLU A 16 17.36 -20.30 3.53
N PHE A 17 18.21 -19.29 3.65
CA PHE A 17 19.47 -19.18 2.93
C PHE A 17 20.63 -19.19 3.92
N SER A 18 21.66 -19.96 3.60
CA SER A 18 22.99 -19.82 4.20
C SER A 18 23.90 -19.21 3.14
N ILE A 19 24.35 -17.98 3.37
CA ILE A 19 25.15 -17.20 2.41
C ILE A 19 26.59 -17.13 2.89
N THR A 20 27.52 -17.31 1.97
CA THR A 20 28.96 -17.25 2.22
C THR A 20 29.58 -16.09 1.44
N ILE A 21 30.19 -15.15 2.18
CA ILE A 21 31.04 -14.09 1.62
C ILE A 21 32.49 -14.56 1.71
N PRO A 22 33.18 -14.74 0.56
CA PRO A 22 34.58 -15.13 0.56
C PRO A 22 35.46 -14.12 1.29
N TYR A 23 36.36 -14.60 2.16
CA TYR A 23 37.30 -13.79 2.93
C TYR A 23 38.04 -12.80 2.05
N LYS A 24 38.51 -13.24 0.88
CA LYS A 24 39.25 -12.40 -0.07
C LYS A 24 38.45 -11.16 -0.50
N SER A 25 37.17 -11.34 -0.81
CA SER A 25 36.28 -10.24 -1.22
C SER A 25 35.95 -9.31 -0.04
N PHE A 26 35.75 -9.89 1.15
CA PHE A 26 35.54 -9.12 2.36
C PHE A 26 36.76 -8.27 2.72
N LYS A 27 37.94 -8.89 2.78
CA LYS A 27 39.22 -8.22 3.10
C LYS A 27 39.49 -7.05 2.16
N GLN A 28 39.29 -7.23 0.86
CA GLN A 28 39.48 -6.15 -0.12
C GLN A 28 38.57 -4.94 0.18
N SER A 29 37.30 -5.18 0.50
CA SER A 29 36.35 -4.12 0.82
C SER A 29 36.65 -3.47 2.17
N TYR A 30 37.05 -4.28 3.15
CA TYR A 30 37.48 -3.84 4.48
C TYR A 30 38.70 -2.91 4.39
N ASP A 31 39.74 -3.32 3.66
CA ASP A 31 40.97 -2.53 3.51
C ASP A 31 40.69 -1.18 2.84
N LEU A 32 39.74 -1.14 1.89
CA LEU A 32 39.31 0.10 1.23
C LEU A 32 38.58 1.04 2.20
N LEU A 33 37.62 0.52 2.98
CA LEU A 33 36.88 1.33 3.95
C LEU A 33 37.79 1.80 5.09
N LEU A 34 38.66 0.92 5.61
CA LEU A 34 39.60 1.27 6.66
C LEU A 34 40.56 2.38 6.22
N LYS A 35 41.02 2.34 4.96
CA LYS A 35 41.83 3.40 4.35
C LYS A 35 41.07 4.71 4.20
N ASP A 36 39.76 4.67 3.96
CA ASP A 36 38.95 5.87 3.85
C ASP A 36 38.74 6.52 5.22
N TYR A 37 38.32 5.72 6.21
CA TYR A 37 38.23 6.15 7.60
C TYR A 37 39.55 6.72 8.12
N SER A 38 40.69 6.09 7.82
CA SER A 38 41.99 6.58 8.29
C SER A 38 42.37 7.96 7.75
N LYS A 39 41.74 8.43 6.66
CA LYS A 39 41.99 9.79 6.15
C LYS A 39 41.36 10.86 7.04
N ASP A 40 40.24 10.55 7.66
CA ASP A 40 39.45 11.50 8.44
C ASP A 40 39.79 11.51 9.92
N LEU A 41 40.52 10.50 10.40
CA LEU A 41 41.00 10.43 11.78
C LEU A 41 42.04 11.52 12.08
N ASP A 42 41.82 12.22 13.19
CA ASP A 42 42.80 13.13 13.81
C ASP A 42 43.49 12.39 14.97
N ILE A 43 44.70 11.90 14.71
CA ILE A 43 45.51 11.19 15.71
C ILE A 43 46.74 12.04 16.03
N LYS A 44 46.97 12.29 17.33
CA LYS A 44 48.12 13.05 17.83
C LYS A 44 49.43 12.49 17.26
N GLY A 45 50.17 13.33 16.53
CA GLY A 45 51.44 12.97 15.88
C GLY A 45 51.34 12.65 14.38
N PHE A 46 50.13 12.54 13.83
CA PHE A 46 49.90 12.34 12.39
C PHE A 46 49.09 13.50 11.82
N ARG A 47 49.47 13.94 10.61
CA ARG A 47 48.67 14.93 9.86
C ARG A 47 47.41 14.23 9.34
N LYS A 48 46.24 14.90 9.43
CA LYS A 48 44.98 14.44 8.82
C LYS A 48 45.23 13.94 7.39
N GLY A 49 44.71 12.76 7.05
CA GLY A 49 44.95 12.10 5.76
C GLY A 49 46.21 11.21 5.68
N LYS A 50 47.05 11.19 6.71
CA LYS A 50 48.33 10.44 6.74
C LYS A 50 48.44 9.44 7.88
N VAL A 51 47.33 9.14 8.57
CA VAL A 51 47.29 8.11 9.60
C VAL A 51 47.43 6.73 8.93
N PRO A 52 48.47 5.95 9.27
CA PRO A 52 48.61 4.59 8.79
C PRO A 52 47.48 3.68 9.32
N THR A 53 46.98 2.77 8.48
CA THR A 53 45.87 1.86 8.85
C THR A 53 46.20 0.94 10.03
N ASN A 54 47.48 0.65 10.30
CA ASN A 54 47.92 -0.11 11.47
C ASN A 54 47.81 0.67 12.80
N MET A 55 47.73 2.01 12.76
CA MET A 55 47.60 2.87 13.94
C MET A 55 46.14 3.19 14.31
N VAL A 56 45.18 2.69 13.52
CA VAL A 56 43.74 2.80 13.80
C VAL A 56 43.38 1.92 15.00
N SER A 57 42.60 2.46 15.94
CA SER A 57 42.19 1.76 17.16
C SER A 57 41.31 0.55 16.87
N ASP A 58 41.34 -0.44 17.75
CA ASP A 58 40.57 -1.68 17.60
C ASP A 58 39.06 -1.43 17.54
N GLN A 59 38.57 -0.44 18.29
CA GLN A 59 37.16 -0.01 18.23
C GLN A 59 36.75 0.44 16.83
N VAL A 60 37.58 1.25 16.17
CA VAL A 60 37.31 1.69 14.79
C VAL A 60 37.47 0.54 13.82
N ARG A 61 38.43 -0.37 14.03
CA ARG A 61 38.58 -1.57 13.19
C ARG A 61 37.34 -2.45 13.24
N GLU A 62 36.78 -2.70 14.42
CA GLU A 62 35.57 -3.50 14.60
C GLU A 62 34.34 -2.80 13.99
N MET A 63 34.21 -1.49 14.16
CA MET A 63 33.18 -0.70 13.49
C MET A 63 33.27 -0.83 11.96
N VAL A 64 34.47 -0.67 11.38
CA VAL A 64 34.69 -0.80 9.94
C VAL A 64 34.43 -2.24 9.47
N LYS A 65 34.78 -3.27 10.27
CA LYS A 65 34.44 -4.67 9.96
C LYS A 65 32.93 -4.85 9.81
N PHE A 66 32.15 -4.34 10.77
CA PHE A 66 30.69 -4.42 10.73
C PHE A 66 30.09 -3.64 9.55
N GLU A 67 30.54 -2.40 9.32
CA GLU A 67 30.08 -1.60 8.17
C GLU A 67 30.43 -2.29 6.82
N THR A 68 31.60 -2.92 6.73
CA THR A 68 31.99 -3.70 5.54
C THR A 68 30.98 -4.82 5.30
N PHE A 69 30.58 -5.53 6.36
CA PHE A 69 29.57 -6.57 6.28
C PHE A 69 28.22 -5.99 5.84
N GLU A 70 27.75 -4.90 6.45
CA GLU A 70 26.47 -4.27 6.12
C GLU A 70 26.39 -3.81 4.66
N LYS A 71 27.50 -3.39 4.05
CA LYS A 71 27.54 -3.04 2.62
C LYS A 71 27.57 -4.27 1.71
N LEU A 72 28.28 -5.33 2.10
CA LEU A 72 28.45 -6.52 1.26
C LEU A 72 27.25 -7.48 1.34
N ALA A 73 26.72 -7.72 2.53
CA ALA A 73 25.66 -8.71 2.73
C ALA A 73 24.44 -8.50 1.80
N PRO A 74 23.89 -7.28 1.62
CA PRO A 74 22.79 -7.04 0.69
C PRO A 74 23.08 -7.47 -0.75
N MET A 75 24.31 -7.25 -1.23
CA MET A 75 24.71 -7.65 -2.59
C MET A 75 24.67 -9.18 -2.75
N TYR A 76 25.20 -9.93 -1.79
CA TYR A 76 25.18 -11.40 -1.82
C TYR A 76 23.77 -11.95 -1.63
N ILE A 77 22.97 -11.36 -0.72
CA ILE A 77 21.55 -11.70 -0.53
C ILE A 77 20.78 -11.50 -1.83
N ASN A 78 20.86 -10.31 -2.43
CA ASN A 78 20.16 -9.99 -3.67
C ASN A 78 20.60 -10.91 -4.82
N THR A 79 21.88 -11.25 -4.90
CA THR A 79 22.39 -12.17 -5.92
C THR A 79 21.81 -13.58 -5.74
N ALA A 80 21.76 -14.09 -4.51
CA ALA A 80 21.18 -15.41 -4.21
C ALA A 80 19.68 -15.46 -4.51
N ILE A 81 18.93 -14.47 -4.00
CA ILE A 81 17.48 -14.34 -4.22
C ILE A 81 17.16 -14.21 -5.72
N SER A 82 17.93 -13.40 -6.46
CA SER A 82 17.72 -13.19 -7.91
C SER A 82 18.00 -14.46 -8.72
N LYS A 83 19.04 -15.22 -8.38
CA LYS A 83 19.33 -16.52 -9.02
C LYS A 83 18.18 -17.51 -8.85
N GLU A 84 17.56 -17.50 -7.68
CA GLU A 84 16.39 -18.34 -7.37
C GLU A 84 15.07 -17.76 -7.89
N LYS A 85 15.09 -16.54 -8.47
CA LYS A 85 13.90 -15.81 -8.93
C LYS A 85 12.84 -15.64 -7.84
N ILE A 86 13.29 -15.51 -6.60
CA ILE A 86 12.41 -15.25 -5.46
C ILE A 86 12.16 -13.75 -5.39
N VAL A 87 10.90 -13.35 -5.27
CA VAL A 87 10.54 -11.96 -5.00
C VAL A 87 10.15 -11.88 -3.52
N PRO A 88 10.98 -11.24 -2.67
CA PRO A 88 10.68 -11.11 -1.25
C PRO A 88 9.48 -10.18 -1.05
N ILE A 89 8.57 -10.56 -0.15
CA ILE A 89 7.39 -9.75 0.21
C ILE A 89 7.52 -9.07 1.59
N ALA A 90 8.65 -9.32 2.26
CA ALA A 90 9.08 -8.66 3.47
C ALA A 90 10.62 -8.61 3.48
N PRO A 91 11.23 -7.69 4.23
CA PRO A 91 12.68 -7.67 4.41
C PRO A 91 13.20 -9.03 4.91
N PRO A 92 14.33 -9.53 4.38
CA PRO A 92 14.93 -10.75 4.89
C PRO A 92 15.31 -10.65 6.38
N GLU A 93 15.07 -11.72 7.13
CA GLU A 93 15.33 -11.76 8.57
C GLU A 93 16.58 -12.61 8.86
N TYR A 94 17.56 -12.01 9.54
CA TYR A 94 18.76 -12.74 9.99
C TYR A 94 18.41 -13.65 11.16
N LYS A 95 18.85 -14.92 11.10
CA LYS A 95 18.61 -15.88 12.19
C LYS A 95 19.45 -15.59 13.43
N GLU A 96 20.63 -15.05 13.22
CA GLU A 96 21.58 -14.70 14.27
C GLU A 96 22.46 -13.56 13.80
N ILE A 97 23.07 -12.86 14.77
CA ILE A 97 24.07 -11.85 14.48
C ILE A 97 25.28 -12.57 13.85
N PRO A 98 25.70 -12.19 12.64
CA PRO A 98 26.79 -12.86 11.94
C PRO A 98 28.09 -12.68 12.71
N LYS A 99 28.80 -13.79 12.93
CA LYS A 99 30.13 -13.78 13.55
C LYS A 99 31.17 -13.56 12.47
N ILE A 100 31.78 -12.37 12.48
CA ILE A 100 32.87 -12.01 11.57
C ILE A 100 34.18 -12.45 12.22
N LEU A 101 34.67 -13.62 11.82
CA LEU A 101 35.95 -14.16 12.29
C LEU A 101 37.08 -13.73 11.36
N GLU A 102 38.31 -13.66 11.88
CA GLU A 102 39.47 -13.27 11.09
C GLU A 102 39.93 -14.39 10.16
N ASP A 103 40.41 -13.98 8.97
CA ASP A 103 41.07 -14.86 8.00
C ASP A 103 40.26 -16.06 7.49
N ILE A 104 38.92 -16.03 7.64
CA ILE A 104 38.01 -17.06 7.13
C ILE A 104 36.80 -16.45 6.42
N ASP A 105 36.11 -17.28 5.63
CA ASP A 105 34.87 -16.90 4.96
C ASP A 105 33.76 -16.59 5.97
N ILE A 106 32.97 -15.55 5.68
CA ILE A 106 31.86 -15.15 6.54
C ILE A 106 30.62 -15.87 6.06
N THR A 107 30.06 -16.71 6.92
CA THR A 107 28.80 -17.41 6.66
C THR A 107 27.71 -16.89 7.59
N PHE A 108 26.53 -16.61 7.05
CA PHE A 108 25.38 -16.13 7.81
C PHE A 108 24.08 -16.71 7.25
N MET A 109 23.10 -16.87 8.14
CA MET A 109 21.81 -17.44 7.81
C MET A 109 20.71 -16.40 7.89
N LEU A 110 19.82 -16.42 6.90
CA LEU A 110 18.63 -15.59 6.87
C LEU A 110 17.43 -16.37 6.33
N THR A 111 16.24 -15.89 6.65
CA THR A 111 15.00 -16.35 6.06
C THR A 111 14.42 -15.29 5.14
N VAL A 112 13.98 -15.72 3.97
CA VAL A 112 13.31 -14.90 2.97
C VAL A 112 11.87 -15.36 2.89
N THR A 113 10.94 -14.42 3.07
CA THR A 113 9.51 -14.66 2.92
C THR A 113 9.08 -14.25 1.51
N SER A 114 8.41 -15.15 0.80
CA SER A 114 7.88 -14.95 -0.55
C SER A 114 6.40 -15.29 -0.62
N MET A 115 5.69 -14.76 -1.62
CA MET A 115 4.25 -14.99 -1.76
C MET A 115 3.99 -16.45 -2.18
N PRO A 116 3.14 -17.21 -1.45
CA PRO A 116 2.69 -18.51 -1.91
C PRO A 116 1.98 -18.44 -3.27
N LYS A 117 1.91 -19.57 -3.95
CA LYS A 117 1.07 -19.71 -5.14
C LYS A 117 -0.36 -20.10 -4.72
N PHE A 118 -1.31 -19.21 -4.99
CA PHE A 118 -2.73 -19.46 -4.74
C PHE A 118 -3.46 -19.91 -6.01
N LYS A 119 -4.68 -20.44 -5.83
CA LYS A 119 -5.59 -20.79 -6.92
C LYS A 119 -6.92 -20.09 -6.70
N LEU A 120 -7.51 -19.61 -7.78
CA LEU A 120 -8.79 -18.91 -7.72
C LEU A 120 -9.88 -19.89 -7.27
N GLY A 121 -10.72 -19.45 -6.33
CA GLY A 121 -11.91 -20.19 -5.92
C GLY A 121 -12.99 -20.25 -7.01
N ASP A 122 -14.10 -20.92 -6.71
CA ASP A 122 -15.25 -20.97 -7.61
C ASP A 122 -16.09 -19.69 -7.51
N MET A 123 -15.87 -18.76 -8.44
CA MET A 123 -16.54 -17.44 -8.45
C MET A 123 -18.06 -17.54 -8.58
N LYS A 124 -18.60 -18.66 -9.09
CA LYS A 124 -20.05 -18.89 -9.17
C LYS A 124 -20.70 -19.07 -7.80
N LYS A 125 -19.91 -19.31 -6.75
CA LYS A 125 -20.39 -19.43 -5.37
C LYS A 125 -20.46 -18.09 -4.65
N VAL A 126 -19.96 -17.01 -5.24
CA VAL A 126 -20.13 -15.66 -4.71
C VAL A 126 -21.62 -15.31 -4.76
N LYS A 127 -22.23 -15.13 -3.57
CA LYS A 127 -23.63 -14.78 -3.43
C LYS A 127 -23.75 -13.58 -2.50
N VAL A 128 -24.23 -12.47 -3.05
CA VAL A 128 -24.46 -11.24 -2.30
C VAL A 128 -25.94 -10.89 -2.38
N LYS A 129 -26.53 -10.47 -1.25
CA LYS A 129 -27.95 -10.16 -1.16
C LYS A 129 -28.17 -8.67 -1.45
N LYS A 130 -28.71 -8.33 -2.61
CA LYS A 130 -29.16 -6.97 -2.92
C LYS A 130 -30.46 -6.68 -2.17
N GLU A 131 -30.42 -5.69 -1.28
CA GLU A 131 -31.62 -5.23 -0.58
C GLU A 131 -32.29 -4.10 -1.38
N LYS A 132 -33.59 -3.88 -1.23
CA LYS A 132 -34.25 -2.78 -1.92
C LYS A 132 -33.95 -1.47 -1.20
N VAL A 133 -33.35 -0.51 -1.89
CA VAL A 133 -33.16 0.84 -1.35
C VAL A 133 -34.52 1.53 -1.24
N ASN A 134 -34.80 2.05 -0.06
CA ASN A 134 -35.98 2.86 0.21
C ASN A 134 -35.57 4.13 0.97
N VAL A 135 -36.08 5.28 0.52
CA VAL A 135 -35.96 6.56 1.23
C VAL A 135 -37.23 6.76 2.05
N GLU A 136 -37.08 6.83 3.36
CA GLU A 136 -38.18 7.11 4.28
C GLU A 136 -38.47 8.60 4.33
N GLU A 137 -39.75 8.96 4.56
CA GLU A 137 -40.17 10.36 4.64
C GLU A 137 -39.44 11.13 5.75
N LYS A 138 -39.15 10.46 6.88
CA LYS A 138 -38.37 11.02 7.98
C LYS A 138 -36.96 11.47 7.57
N GLU A 139 -36.34 10.77 6.61
CA GLU A 139 -35.01 11.13 6.13
C GLU A 139 -35.06 12.38 5.25
N ILE A 140 -36.12 12.52 4.44
CA ILE A 140 -36.36 13.71 3.64
C ILE A 140 -36.61 14.91 4.56
N ASP A 141 -37.45 14.73 5.58
CA ASP A 141 -37.76 15.79 6.55
C ASP A 141 -36.51 16.22 7.35
N ALA A 142 -35.65 15.26 7.72
CA ALA A 142 -34.38 15.55 8.39
C ALA A 142 -33.44 16.41 7.53
N VAL A 143 -33.32 16.10 6.23
CA VAL A 143 -32.51 16.92 5.30
C VAL A 143 -33.10 18.32 5.12
N ILE A 144 -34.42 18.45 5.09
CA ILE A 144 -35.09 19.76 4.99
C ILE A 144 -34.80 20.63 6.23
N GLU A 145 -34.90 20.05 7.42
CA GLU A 145 -34.56 20.76 8.66
C GLU A 145 -33.07 21.13 8.71
N ASP A 146 -32.18 20.25 8.24
CA ASP A 146 -30.74 20.56 8.15
C ASP A 146 -30.45 21.68 7.16
N LEU A 147 -31.11 21.70 6.00
CA LEU A 147 -31.02 22.79 5.02
C LEU A 147 -31.51 24.11 5.61
N LYS A 148 -32.58 24.09 6.41
CA LYS A 148 -33.10 25.28 7.09
C LYS A 148 -32.12 25.81 8.14
N GLY A 149 -31.44 24.92 8.87
CA GLY A 149 -30.46 25.28 9.89
C GLY A 149 -29.12 25.75 9.33
N SER A 150 -28.70 25.20 8.18
CA SER A 150 -27.39 25.44 7.57
C SER A 150 -27.37 26.58 6.55
N GLN A 151 -28.48 26.81 5.83
CA GLN A 151 -28.55 27.82 4.76
C GLN A 151 -29.09 29.16 5.26
N LYS A 152 -28.49 30.24 4.77
CA LYS A 152 -28.96 31.61 5.05
C LYS A 152 -30.04 32.01 4.04
N THR A 153 -31.29 31.72 4.37
CA THR A 153 -32.48 32.20 3.63
C THR A 153 -33.08 33.44 4.30
N LYS A 154 -33.80 34.27 3.53
CA LYS A 154 -34.57 35.40 4.07
C LYS A 154 -35.83 34.90 4.76
N GLU A 155 -36.39 33.82 4.22
CA GLU A 155 -37.56 33.16 4.79
C GLU A 155 -37.16 32.28 5.98
N LYS A 156 -37.92 32.36 7.08
CA LYS A 156 -37.64 31.66 8.34
C LYS A 156 -38.46 30.39 8.55
N GLU A 157 -39.54 30.22 7.78
CA GLU A 157 -40.42 29.06 7.82
C GLU A 157 -40.24 28.22 6.56
N ILE A 158 -40.46 26.90 6.68
CA ILE A 158 -40.42 25.99 5.53
C ILE A 158 -41.71 26.20 4.75
N ASN A 159 -41.62 26.93 3.64
CA ASN A 159 -42.70 27.21 2.71
C ASN A 159 -42.18 27.32 1.27
N ASP A 160 -43.06 27.55 0.29
CA ASP A 160 -42.68 27.56 -1.13
C ASP A 160 -41.68 28.68 -1.49
N LYS A 161 -41.73 29.82 -0.77
CA LYS A 161 -40.75 30.90 -0.95
C LYS A 161 -39.38 30.49 -0.44
N TRP A 162 -39.33 29.83 0.71
CA TRP A 162 -38.10 29.23 1.23
C TRP A 162 -37.55 28.17 0.27
N ALA A 163 -38.39 27.26 -0.25
CA ALA A 163 -37.98 26.26 -1.22
C ALA A 163 -37.42 26.88 -2.51
N THR A 164 -37.99 28.01 -2.97
CA THR A 164 -37.49 28.77 -4.12
C THR A 164 -36.11 29.38 -3.85
N GLU A 165 -35.87 29.92 -2.65
CA GLU A 165 -34.56 30.43 -2.26
C GLU A 165 -33.51 29.32 -2.21
N ILE A 166 -33.87 28.16 -1.65
CA ILE A 166 -33.01 26.97 -1.65
C ILE A 166 -32.73 26.48 -3.07
N GLY A 167 -33.75 26.42 -3.94
CA GLY A 167 -33.59 26.04 -5.34
C GLY A 167 -32.55 26.89 -6.08
N LYS A 168 -32.61 28.22 -5.88
CA LYS A 168 -31.60 29.15 -6.42
C LYS A 168 -30.20 28.90 -5.87
N LEU A 169 -30.06 28.59 -4.58
CA LEU A 169 -28.77 28.26 -3.97
C LEU A 169 -28.18 26.96 -4.52
N LEU A 170 -29.04 25.98 -4.83
CA LEU A 170 -28.66 24.72 -5.45
C LEU A 170 -28.43 24.83 -6.97
N GLY A 171 -28.68 25.99 -7.58
CA GLY A 171 -28.58 26.20 -9.02
C GLY A 171 -29.70 25.54 -9.83
N ASP A 172 -30.82 25.17 -9.19
CA ASP A 172 -31.99 24.58 -9.84
C ASP A 172 -33.21 25.49 -9.66
N GLU A 173 -33.40 26.40 -10.62
CA GLU A 173 -34.50 27.38 -10.63
C GLU A 173 -35.89 26.75 -10.81
N LYS A 174 -35.97 25.44 -11.08
CA LYS A 174 -37.26 24.73 -11.25
C LYS A 174 -37.90 24.36 -9.92
N ILE A 175 -37.16 24.45 -8.81
CA ILE A 175 -37.65 24.24 -7.46
C ILE A 175 -38.36 25.52 -7.01
N ASP A 176 -39.70 25.52 -7.12
CA ASP A 176 -40.57 26.64 -6.76
C ASP A 176 -41.51 26.32 -5.58
N THR A 177 -41.52 25.06 -5.13
CA THR A 177 -42.44 24.52 -4.13
C THR A 177 -41.71 23.56 -3.19
N VAL A 178 -42.20 23.44 -1.95
CA VAL A 178 -41.65 22.49 -0.96
C VAL A 178 -41.76 21.04 -1.46
N GLU A 179 -42.83 20.72 -2.20
CA GLU A 179 -43.05 19.41 -2.80
C GLU A 179 -41.97 19.04 -3.82
N LYS A 180 -41.63 19.95 -4.75
CA LYS A 180 -40.53 19.74 -5.70
C LYS A 180 -39.18 19.63 -5.01
N LEU A 181 -38.96 20.40 -3.93
CA LEU A 181 -37.75 20.27 -3.13
C LEU A 181 -37.67 18.90 -2.44
N LYS A 182 -38.77 18.41 -1.86
CA LYS A 182 -38.88 17.06 -1.28
C LYS A 182 -38.60 15.97 -2.32
N GLU A 183 -39.16 16.09 -3.53
CA GLU A 183 -38.88 15.15 -4.63
C GLU A 183 -37.40 15.14 -5.00
N LYS A 184 -36.77 16.32 -5.14
CA LYS A 184 -35.35 16.42 -5.48
C LYS A 184 -34.45 15.83 -4.40
N ILE A 185 -34.76 16.10 -3.13
CA ILE A 185 -34.05 15.52 -1.99
C ILE A 185 -34.21 13.99 -1.98
N LYS A 186 -35.42 13.49 -2.24
CA LYS A 186 -35.69 12.06 -2.34
C LYS A 186 -34.88 11.41 -3.46
N GLU A 187 -34.82 12.00 -4.64
CA GLU A 187 -33.99 11.52 -5.75
C GLU A 187 -32.50 11.49 -5.36
N SER A 188 -31.99 12.55 -4.75
CA SER A 188 -30.60 12.63 -4.31
C SER A 188 -30.26 11.57 -3.25
N LEU A 189 -31.12 11.43 -2.23
CA LEU A 189 -30.97 10.41 -1.18
C LEU A 189 -31.05 9.00 -1.75
N GLN A 190 -31.96 8.77 -2.71
CA GLN A 190 -32.08 7.48 -3.39
C GLN A 190 -30.78 7.14 -4.13
N ILE A 191 -30.24 8.08 -4.92
CA ILE A 191 -28.97 7.90 -5.64
C ILE A 191 -27.81 7.63 -4.66
N GLN A 192 -27.70 8.42 -3.59
CA GLN A 192 -26.65 8.24 -2.58
C GLN A 192 -26.73 6.86 -1.91
N LYS A 193 -27.93 6.42 -1.54
CA LYS A 193 -28.15 5.10 -0.93
C LYS A 193 -27.90 3.96 -1.91
N GLU A 194 -28.34 4.10 -3.17
CA GLU A 194 -28.09 3.12 -4.23
C GLU A 194 -26.59 2.96 -4.49
N HIS A 195 -25.85 4.07 -4.57
CA HIS A 195 -24.40 4.06 -4.72
C HIS A 195 -23.72 3.43 -3.49
N THR A 196 -24.11 3.82 -2.27
CA THR A 196 -23.56 3.24 -1.03
C THR A 196 -23.82 1.73 -0.95
N GLN A 197 -25.04 1.29 -1.25
CA GLN A 197 -25.38 -0.12 -1.29
C GLN A 197 -24.57 -0.84 -2.38
N LEU A 198 -24.41 -0.24 -3.54
CA LEU A 198 -23.63 -0.84 -4.62
C LEU A 198 -22.19 -1.11 -4.18
N HIS A 199 -21.51 -0.13 -3.59
CA HIS A 199 -20.15 -0.31 -3.04
C HIS A 199 -20.11 -1.41 -1.98
N GLN A 200 -21.08 -1.44 -1.06
CA GLN A 200 -21.18 -2.52 -0.07
C GLN A 200 -21.34 -3.90 -0.71
N LEU A 201 -22.14 -4.01 -1.78
CA LEU A 201 -22.32 -5.27 -2.49
C LEU A 201 -21.02 -5.70 -3.20
N GLN A 202 -20.32 -4.76 -3.82
CA GLN A 202 -19.04 -5.02 -4.48
C GLN A 202 -17.98 -5.47 -3.47
N ASP A 203 -17.88 -4.80 -2.32
CA ASP A 203 -16.98 -5.16 -1.22
C ASP A 203 -17.29 -6.55 -0.67
N GLN A 204 -18.57 -6.86 -0.45
CA GLN A 204 -19.01 -8.19 0.00
C GLN A 204 -18.67 -9.26 -1.04
N ALA A 205 -18.88 -8.99 -2.32
CA ALA A 205 -18.52 -9.91 -3.39
C ALA A 205 -17.01 -10.20 -3.36
N LEU A 206 -16.19 -9.16 -3.26
CA LEU A 206 -14.74 -9.27 -3.20
C LEU A 206 -14.29 -10.11 -2.00
N LYS A 207 -14.81 -9.82 -0.80
CA LYS A 207 -14.49 -10.59 0.42
C LYS A 207 -14.83 -12.07 0.27
N ILE A 208 -16.02 -12.40 -0.25
CA ILE A 208 -16.41 -13.80 -0.51
C ILE A 208 -15.49 -14.44 -1.56
N GLY A 209 -15.12 -13.72 -2.62
CA GLY A 209 -14.18 -14.20 -3.65
C GLY A 209 -12.80 -14.55 -3.09
N ILE A 210 -12.27 -13.69 -2.21
CA ILE A 210 -11.01 -13.90 -1.48
C ILE A 210 -11.12 -15.15 -0.60
N GLU A 211 -12.17 -15.26 0.21
CA GLU A 211 -12.40 -16.40 1.12
C GLU A 211 -12.48 -17.73 0.37
N LEU A 212 -13.22 -17.77 -0.75
CA LEU A 212 -13.34 -18.94 -1.61
C LEU A 212 -12.00 -19.37 -2.22
N SER A 213 -11.10 -18.42 -2.42
CA SER A 213 -9.75 -18.65 -2.96
C SER A 213 -8.74 -19.06 -1.89
N LYS A 214 -9.13 -19.04 -0.60
CA LYS A 214 -8.30 -19.43 0.55
C LYS A 214 -6.92 -18.77 0.56
N ILE A 215 -6.90 -17.47 0.25
CA ILE A 215 -5.67 -16.67 0.22
C ILE A 215 -5.25 -16.39 1.66
N ASP A 216 -4.21 -17.09 2.12
CA ASP A 216 -3.61 -16.90 3.44
C ASP A 216 -2.26 -16.20 3.31
N ILE A 217 -2.18 -14.98 3.84
CA ILE A 217 -1.01 -14.12 3.68
C ILE A 217 0.00 -14.41 4.80
N PRO A 218 1.29 -14.62 4.47
CA PRO A 218 2.32 -14.82 5.49
C PRO A 218 2.40 -13.64 6.48
N GLN A 219 2.46 -13.96 7.78
CA GLN A 219 2.54 -12.95 8.84
C GLN A 219 3.67 -11.92 8.64
N PRO A 220 4.89 -12.29 8.20
CA PRO A 220 5.94 -11.29 7.96
C PRO A 220 5.56 -10.22 6.92
N ALA A 221 4.73 -10.56 5.95
CA ALA A 221 4.25 -9.60 4.94
C ALA A 221 3.20 -8.65 5.54
N ILE A 222 2.28 -9.18 6.36
CA ILE A 222 1.28 -8.38 7.08
C ILE A 222 1.98 -7.40 8.03
N ASP A 223 2.95 -7.88 8.79
CA ASP A 223 3.72 -7.06 9.73
C ASP A 223 4.50 -5.96 9.02
N PHE A 224 5.11 -6.27 7.88
CA PHE A 224 5.86 -5.30 7.10
C PHE A 224 4.95 -4.20 6.53
N GLU A 225 3.85 -4.58 5.87
CA GLU A 225 2.87 -3.62 5.33
C GLU A 225 2.24 -2.75 6.43
N ALA A 226 1.92 -3.32 7.59
CA ALA A 226 1.39 -2.56 8.72
C ALA A 226 2.41 -1.54 9.27
N ARG A 227 3.69 -1.92 9.35
CA ARG A 227 4.77 -0.99 9.74
C ARG A 227 4.95 0.13 8.73
N GLU A 228 4.87 -0.16 7.43
CA GLU A 228 4.95 0.87 6.40
C GLU A 228 3.78 1.85 6.50
N ARG A 229 2.56 1.37 6.78
CA ARG A 229 1.40 2.24 7.05
C ARG A 229 1.60 3.13 8.27
N GLU A 230 2.11 2.56 9.38
CA GLU A 230 2.48 3.34 10.56
C GLU A 230 3.52 4.41 10.21
N ARG A 231 4.55 4.05 9.43
CA ARG A 231 5.60 4.97 8.97
C ARG A 231 5.01 6.12 8.14
N TYR A 232 4.20 5.80 7.11
CA TYR A 232 3.55 6.81 6.26
C TYR A 232 2.62 7.72 7.06
N PHE A 233 1.84 7.16 7.99
CA PHE A 233 1.00 7.94 8.88
C PHE A 233 1.83 8.90 9.75
N ASN A 234 2.91 8.42 10.35
CA ASN A 234 3.80 9.24 11.18
C ASN A 234 4.46 10.38 10.38
N GLU A 235 4.86 10.09 9.14
CA GLU A 235 5.42 11.08 8.21
C GLU A 235 4.39 12.15 7.81
N ASP A 236 3.17 11.74 7.45
CA ASP A 236 2.06 12.64 7.10
C ASP A 236 1.72 13.56 8.28
N MET A 237 1.58 13.01 9.49
CA MET A 237 1.30 13.76 10.71
C MET A 237 2.40 14.77 11.02
N LYS A 238 3.67 14.36 10.91
CA LYS A 238 4.83 15.25 11.07
C LYS A 238 4.82 16.37 10.04
N SER A 239 4.49 16.08 8.79
CA SER A 239 4.43 17.09 7.71
C SER A 239 3.36 18.15 7.97
N LYS A 240 2.23 17.74 8.57
CA LYS A 240 1.12 18.63 8.96
C LYS A 240 1.32 19.28 10.34
N SER A 241 2.47 19.04 10.98
CA SER A 241 2.77 19.53 12.34
C SER A 241 1.75 19.08 13.40
N ILE A 242 1.10 17.94 13.19
CA ILE A 242 0.13 17.37 14.13
C ILE A 242 0.85 16.37 15.03
N LYS A 243 0.68 16.51 16.35
CA LYS A 243 1.19 15.51 17.30
C LYS A 243 0.31 14.27 17.28
N ILE A 244 0.93 13.10 17.20
CA ILE A 244 0.23 11.81 17.16
C ILE A 244 -0.62 11.64 18.41
N GLU A 245 -0.11 12.03 19.59
CA GLU A 245 -0.84 11.91 20.85
C GLU A 245 -2.13 12.72 20.87
N ASP A 246 -2.11 13.92 20.27
CA ASP A 246 -3.29 14.79 20.22
C ASP A 246 -4.35 14.22 19.25
N PHE A 247 -3.91 13.65 18.13
CA PHE A 247 -4.79 12.94 17.19
C PHE A 247 -5.43 11.70 17.81
N LEU A 248 -4.64 10.87 18.49
CA LEU A 248 -5.13 9.66 19.15
C LEU A 248 -6.18 10.01 20.23
N LYS A 249 -5.92 11.08 21.01
CA LYS A 249 -6.88 11.60 22.00
C LYS A 249 -8.17 12.12 21.35
N ALA A 250 -8.08 12.88 20.26
CA ALA A 250 -9.25 13.43 19.59
C ALA A 250 -10.17 12.34 19.02
N ASN A 251 -9.59 11.21 18.59
CA ASN A 251 -10.32 10.07 18.04
C ASN A 251 -10.67 9.00 19.10
N ASN A 252 -10.34 9.21 20.38
CA ASN A 252 -10.56 8.24 21.47
C ASN A 252 -9.96 6.84 21.20
N ILE A 253 -8.78 6.78 20.59
CA ILE A 253 -8.09 5.53 20.25
C ILE A 253 -6.67 5.52 20.83
N THR A 254 -6.16 4.33 21.14
CA THR A 254 -4.75 4.15 21.57
C THR A 254 -3.86 3.78 20.40
N ILE A 255 -2.55 3.91 20.56
CA ILE A 255 -1.58 3.51 19.53
C ILE A 255 -1.61 1.99 19.30
N GLU A 256 -1.83 1.21 20.36
CA GLU A 256 -1.99 -0.25 20.26
C GLU A 256 -3.21 -0.58 19.42
N LYS A 257 -4.34 0.12 19.64
CA LYS A 257 -5.54 -0.10 18.84
C LYS A 257 -5.33 0.27 17.38
N MET A 258 -4.63 1.37 17.11
CA MET A 258 -4.26 1.75 15.74
C MET A 258 -3.38 0.71 15.06
N ARG A 259 -2.40 0.13 15.77
CA ARG A 259 -1.55 -0.94 15.23
C ARG A 259 -2.35 -2.21 14.93
N GLU A 260 -3.31 -2.58 15.77
CA GLU A 260 -4.22 -3.68 15.47
C GLU A 260 -5.03 -3.43 14.18
N LEU A 261 -5.53 -2.21 14.00
CA LEU A 261 -6.25 -1.82 12.78
C LEU A 261 -5.34 -1.85 11.56
N TRP A 262 -4.11 -1.33 11.65
CA TRP A 262 -3.15 -1.41 10.55
C TRP A 262 -2.80 -2.85 10.17
N LEU A 263 -2.68 -3.77 11.14
CA LEU A 263 -2.49 -5.20 10.85
C LEU A 263 -3.69 -5.79 10.10
N LEU A 264 -4.91 -5.46 10.52
CA LEU A 264 -6.13 -5.91 9.83
C LEU A 264 -6.20 -5.35 8.41
N ASP A 265 -6.05 -4.04 8.26
CA ASP A 265 -6.12 -3.37 6.97
C ASP A 265 -5.00 -3.82 6.03
N ALA A 266 -3.79 -4.09 6.57
CA ALA A 266 -2.66 -4.63 5.81
C ALA A 266 -3.00 -6.02 5.27
N LYS A 267 -3.55 -6.89 6.13
CA LYS A 267 -4.00 -8.22 5.72
C LYS A 267 -5.06 -8.15 4.63
N GLU A 268 -6.13 -7.38 4.84
CA GLU A 268 -7.22 -7.26 3.86
C GLU A 268 -6.73 -6.71 2.51
N ALA A 269 -5.86 -5.69 2.54
CA ALA A 269 -5.31 -5.09 1.33
C ALA A 269 -4.39 -6.04 0.55
N ILE A 270 -3.49 -6.76 1.22
CA ILE A 270 -2.62 -7.74 0.55
C ILE A 270 -3.47 -8.89 0.00
N GLN A 271 -4.48 -9.35 0.74
CA GLN A 271 -5.40 -10.39 0.25
C GLN A 271 -6.15 -9.94 -1.02
N ALA A 272 -6.65 -8.71 -1.02
CA ALA A 272 -7.32 -8.13 -2.19
C ALA A 272 -6.37 -7.99 -3.38
N ASP A 273 -5.15 -7.50 -3.17
CA ASP A 273 -4.15 -7.35 -4.22
C ASP A 273 -3.79 -8.70 -4.86
N VAL A 274 -3.51 -9.71 -4.02
CA VAL A 274 -3.22 -11.07 -4.47
C VAL A 274 -4.41 -11.67 -5.22
N PHE A 275 -5.63 -11.49 -4.72
CA PHE A 275 -6.84 -11.97 -5.36
C PHE A 275 -7.05 -11.34 -6.75
N LEU A 276 -6.92 -10.01 -6.85
CA LEU A 276 -7.13 -9.31 -8.12
C LEU A 276 -6.05 -9.67 -9.15
N ASN A 277 -4.80 -9.81 -8.73
CA ASN A 277 -3.72 -10.29 -9.60
C ASN A 277 -3.98 -11.74 -10.06
N LEU A 278 -4.37 -12.62 -9.14
CA LEU A 278 -4.72 -14.01 -9.45
C LEU A 278 -5.92 -14.10 -10.40
N TYR A 279 -6.94 -13.27 -10.19
CA TYR A 279 -8.11 -13.17 -11.06
C TYR A 279 -7.72 -12.65 -12.44
N ALA A 280 -6.92 -11.59 -12.50
CA ALA A 280 -6.41 -11.02 -13.74
C ALA A 280 -5.59 -12.03 -14.54
N ASP A 281 -4.73 -12.81 -13.89
CA ASP A 281 -3.93 -13.86 -14.52
C ASP A 281 -4.84 -14.98 -15.05
N THR A 282 -5.80 -15.43 -14.24
CA THR A 282 -6.72 -16.52 -14.59
C THR A 282 -7.64 -16.16 -15.76
N LYS A 283 -8.07 -14.90 -15.84
CA LYS A 283 -9.00 -14.38 -16.86
C LYS A 283 -8.28 -13.71 -18.03
N ASP A 284 -6.94 -13.75 -18.08
CA ASP A 284 -6.10 -13.08 -19.07
C ASP A 284 -6.43 -11.59 -19.24
N VAL A 285 -6.70 -10.90 -18.12
CA VAL A 285 -6.99 -9.46 -18.13
C VAL A 285 -5.71 -8.71 -18.45
N LYS A 286 -5.72 -8.04 -19.60
CA LYS A 286 -4.65 -7.19 -20.11
C LYS A 286 -5.10 -5.74 -20.21
N VAL A 287 -4.16 -4.84 -19.99
CA VAL A 287 -4.31 -3.40 -20.23
C VAL A 287 -3.60 -3.08 -21.53
N THR A 288 -4.36 -2.54 -22.48
CA THR A 288 -3.81 -2.07 -23.75
C THR A 288 -3.07 -0.75 -23.58
N ASP A 289 -2.15 -0.42 -24.48
CA ASP A 289 -1.44 0.87 -24.42
C ASP A 289 -2.39 2.06 -24.58
N GLU A 290 -3.51 1.90 -25.28
CA GLU A 290 -4.56 2.93 -25.36
C GLU A 290 -5.23 3.19 -24.02
N GLU A 291 -5.59 2.13 -23.28
CA GLU A 291 -6.17 2.24 -21.94
C GLU A 291 -5.16 2.86 -20.96
N LEU A 292 -3.90 2.44 -21.04
CA LEU A 292 -2.81 3.00 -20.24
C LEU A 292 -2.64 4.50 -20.52
N ASN A 293 -2.59 4.91 -21.79
CA ASN A 293 -2.45 6.32 -22.15
C ASN A 293 -3.63 7.16 -21.65
N LYS A 294 -4.87 6.65 -21.74
CA LYS A 294 -6.04 7.32 -21.16
C LYS A 294 -5.90 7.52 -19.65
N LYS A 295 -5.45 6.49 -18.92
CA LYS A 295 -5.24 6.58 -17.47
C LYS A 295 -4.14 7.58 -17.14
N ILE A 296 -3.04 7.60 -17.89
CA ILE A 296 -1.95 8.57 -17.72
C ILE A 296 -2.46 10.02 -17.90
N GLU A 297 -3.30 10.29 -18.89
CA GLU A 297 -3.91 11.61 -19.08
C GLU A 297 -4.82 12.01 -17.91
N VAL A 298 -5.59 11.06 -17.35
CA VAL A 298 -6.38 11.31 -16.12
C VAL A 298 -5.47 11.67 -14.94
N VAL A 299 -4.36 10.96 -14.76
CA VAL A 299 -3.40 11.25 -13.68
C VAL A 299 -2.77 12.64 -13.87
N LYS A 300 -2.37 13.00 -15.09
CA LYS A 300 -1.86 14.35 -15.41
C LYS A 300 -2.87 15.45 -15.06
N LYS A 301 -4.16 15.24 -15.37
CA LYS A 301 -5.21 16.21 -15.06
C LYS A 301 -5.40 16.41 -13.55
N ASN A 302 -5.23 15.34 -12.77
CA ASN A 302 -5.35 15.38 -11.31
C ASN A 302 -4.09 15.90 -10.61
N GLN A 303 -2.94 15.95 -11.32
CA GLN A 303 -1.67 16.43 -10.81
C GLN A 303 -1.02 17.41 -11.80
N PRO A 304 -1.59 18.62 -11.99
CA PRO A 304 -1.09 19.58 -12.98
C PRO A 304 0.33 20.10 -12.68
N ASP A 305 0.76 20.04 -11.41
CA ASP A 305 2.07 20.52 -10.96
C ASP A 305 3.16 19.42 -10.91
N ALA A 306 2.84 18.19 -11.33
CA ALA A 306 3.80 17.10 -11.35
C ALA A 306 4.85 17.28 -12.46
N ASP A 307 6.08 16.85 -12.20
CA ASP A 307 7.16 16.90 -13.19
C ASP A 307 6.80 16.05 -14.44
N PRO A 308 6.75 16.65 -15.64
CA PRO A 308 6.46 15.94 -16.89
C PRO A 308 7.35 14.71 -17.16
N SER A 309 8.56 14.69 -16.59
CA SER A 309 9.51 13.59 -16.74
C SER A 309 9.00 12.27 -16.15
N ILE A 310 8.17 12.32 -15.10
CA ILE A 310 7.59 11.16 -14.41
C ILE A 310 6.73 10.34 -15.38
N PHE A 311 5.93 11.02 -16.22
CA PHE A 311 5.03 10.37 -17.17
C PHE A 311 5.76 9.66 -18.32
N SER A 312 7.05 9.95 -18.51
CA SER A 312 7.89 9.33 -19.53
C SER A 312 8.72 8.16 -18.99
N ASN A 313 8.81 8.01 -17.67
CA ASN A 313 9.56 6.94 -17.01
C ASN A 313 8.86 5.58 -17.22
N ASP A 314 9.61 4.58 -17.69
CA ASP A 314 9.06 3.26 -18.02
C ASP A 314 8.65 2.46 -16.77
N GLU A 315 9.38 2.56 -15.66
CA GLU A 315 9.01 1.93 -14.38
C GLU A 315 7.68 2.49 -13.86
N TRP A 316 7.49 3.81 -13.98
CA TRP A 316 6.25 4.47 -13.60
C TRP A 316 5.08 4.02 -14.48
N LYS A 317 5.29 3.91 -15.81
CA LYS A 317 4.26 3.40 -16.73
C LYS A 317 3.87 1.96 -16.41
N GLU A 318 4.84 1.09 -16.09
CA GLU A 318 4.55 -0.28 -15.68
C GLU A 318 3.77 -0.34 -14.36
N TYR A 319 4.10 0.53 -13.40
CA TYR A 319 3.33 0.67 -12.17
C TYR A 319 1.86 1.05 -12.46
N VAL A 320 1.64 2.09 -13.28
CA VAL A 320 0.29 2.52 -13.67
C VAL A 320 -0.45 1.41 -14.41
N ARG A 321 0.23 0.67 -15.29
CA ARG A 321 -0.34 -0.48 -16.00
C ARG A 321 -0.77 -1.57 -15.01
N GLY A 322 0.03 -1.86 -14.00
CA GLY A 322 -0.31 -2.82 -12.94
C GLY A 322 -1.53 -2.38 -12.12
N VAL A 323 -1.63 -1.10 -11.79
CA VAL A 323 -2.79 -0.53 -11.08
C VAL A 323 -4.06 -0.64 -11.95
N GLU A 324 -4.00 -0.19 -13.20
CA GLU A 324 -5.15 -0.27 -14.12
C GLU A 324 -5.57 -1.73 -14.38
N ARG A 325 -4.60 -2.65 -14.42
CA ARG A 325 -4.88 -4.08 -14.58
C ARG A 325 -5.72 -4.61 -13.43
N LYS A 326 -5.39 -4.24 -12.19
CA LYS A 326 -6.15 -4.62 -10.99
C LYS A 326 -7.54 -3.99 -10.97
N GLU A 327 -7.65 -2.71 -11.31
CA GLU A 327 -8.96 -2.04 -11.43
C GLU A 327 -9.84 -2.72 -12.50
N LYS A 328 -9.27 -3.04 -13.67
CA LYS A 328 -9.97 -3.76 -14.73
C LYS A 328 -10.37 -5.17 -14.30
N ALA A 329 -9.49 -5.88 -13.59
CA ALA A 329 -9.79 -7.19 -13.03
C ALA A 329 -10.95 -7.14 -12.03
N PHE A 330 -10.98 -6.13 -11.16
CA PHE A 330 -12.09 -5.88 -10.25
C PHE A 330 -13.40 -5.64 -11.00
N ARG A 331 -13.41 -4.79 -12.03
CA ARG A 331 -14.60 -4.56 -12.87
C ARG A 331 -15.12 -5.86 -13.49
N VAL A 332 -14.23 -6.64 -14.10
CA VAL A 332 -14.60 -7.92 -14.72
C VAL A 332 -15.10 -8.93 -13.68
N PHE A 333 -14.51 -8.94 -12.48
CA PHE A 333 -14.97 -9.76 -11.37
C PHE A 333 -16.38 -9.38 -10.92
N ILE A 334 -16.64 -8.09 -10.68
CA ILE A 334 -17.96 -7.58 -10.30
C ILE A 334 -19.00 -7.88 -11.38
N GLU A 335 -18.67 -7.67 -12.66
CA GLU A 335 -19.55 -8.00 -13.78
C GLU A 335 -19.89 -9.50 -13.81
N GLU A 336 -18.93 -10.37 -13.55
CA GLU A 336 -19.14 -11.83 -13.53
C GLU A 336 -20.05 -12.27 -12.38
N VAL A 337 -19.91 -11.69 -11.19
CA VAL A 337 -20.59 -12.17 -9.97
C VAL A 337 -21.87 -11.40 -9.62
N LEU A 338 -21.95 -10.12 -9.96
CA LEU A 338 -23.10 -9.25 -9.68
C LEU A 338 -23.83 -8.77 -10.95
N GLY A 339 -23.26 -8.97 -12.14
CA GLY A 339 -23.84 -8.52 -13.42
C GLY A 339 -23.47 -7.07 -13.79
N LYS A 340 -23.71 -6.71 -15.06
CA LYS A 340 -23.34 -5.42 -15.66
C LYS A 340 -23.92 -4.18 -14.97
N ASP A 341 -25.14 -4.29 -14.45
CA ASP A 341 -25.82 -3.18 -13.76
C ASP A 341 -25.18 -2.83 -12.40
N SER A 342 -24.18 -3.60 -11.98
CA SER A 342 -23.42 -3.39 -10.75
C SER A 342 -22.08 -2.71 -10.99
N LEU A 343 -21.81 -2.24 -12.21
CA LEU A 343 -20.68 -1.37 -12.51
C LEU A 343 -21.12 0.09 -12.33
N ASP A 344 -20.34 0.86 -11.59
CA ASP A 344 -20.63 2.27 -11.41
C ASP A 344 -20.52 2.98 -12.77
N SER A 345 -21.55 3.73 -13.15
CA SER A 345 -21.60 4.43 -14.45
C SER A 345 -20.68 5.67 -14.51
N HIS A 346 -19.93 5.94 -13.44
CA HIS A 346 -19.22 7.19 -13.19
C HIS A 346 -17.69 7.05 -13.07
N ASN A 347 -17.11 5.90 -13.41
CA ASN A 347 -15.64 5.72 -13.46
C ASN A 347 -15.07 5.82 -14.87
#